data_AF-A0A835WZ03-F1
#
_entry.id   AF-A0A835WZ03-F1
#
_cell.length_a   1.000
_cell.length_b   1.000
_cell.length_c   1.000
_cell.angle_alpha   90.00
_cell.angle_beta   90.00
_cell.angle_gamma   90.00
#
_symmetry.space_group_name_H-M   'P 1'
#
loop_
_entity.id
_entity.type
_entity.pdbx_description
1 polymer ?
#
loop_
_entity_poly.entity_id
_entity_poly.type
_entity_poly.pdbx_seq_one_letter_code
_entity_poly.pdbx_strand_id
1 'polypeptide(L)' 'MDLEAIQQDIVDYLALIAAKTGSKIEVISGKAEHGMMLSSLGNIGAILRYNPGHSAR' A
#
# COMPACT_ATOMS: atom_id res chain seq x y z
N MET A 1 -1.56 -16.08 -23.61
CA MET A 1 -0.39 -15.90 -22.71
C MET A 1 -0.80 -16.53 -21.41
N ASP A 2 -0.19 -17.66 -21.04
CA ASP A 2 -0.28 -18.15 -19.67
C ASP A 2 0.35 -17.07 -18.80
N LEU A 3 -0.46 -16.44 -17.94
CA LEU A 3 0.08 -15.68 -16.83
C LEU A 3 0.66 -16.74 -15.88
N GLU A 4 1.97 -16.98 -15.97
CA GLU A 4 2.68 -17.65 -14.88
C GLU A 4 2.39 -16.85 -13.61
N ALA A 5 1.69 -17.47 -12.67
CA ALA A 5 1.43 -16.87 -11.37
C ALA A 5 2.76 -16.71 -10.64
N ILE A 6 3.32 -15.50 -10.68
CA ILE A 6 4.53 -15.17 -9.93
C ILE A 6 4.12 -15.16 -8.46
N GLN A 7 4.53 -16.18 -7.72
CA GLN A 7 4.30 -16.25 -6.29
C GLN A 7 5.28 -15.28 -5.61
N GLN A 8 4.87 -14.03 -5.45
CA GLN A 8 5.64 -12.97 -4.79
C GLN A 8 4.87 -12.46 -3.58
N ASP A 9 5.59 -12.20 -2.48
CA ASP A 9 5.00 -11.57 -1.30
C ASP A 9 4.52 -10.15 -1.63
N ILE A 10 3.33 -9.81 -1.15
CA ILE A 10 2.69 -8.52 -1.47
C ILE A 10 3.47 -7.33 -0.91
N VAL A 11 4.12 -7.47 0.25
CA VAL A 11 4.93 -6.41 0.87
C VAL A 11 6.17 -6.16 0.02
N ASP A 12 6.83 -7.23 -0.42
CA ASP A 12 8.01 -7.13 -1.28
C ASP A 12 7.67 -6.51 -2.64
N TYR A 13 6.56 -6.94 -3.25
CA TYR A 13 6.08 -6.38 -4.51
C TYR A 13 5.78 -4.88 -4.38
N LEU A 14 5.05 -4.48 -3.34
CA LEU A 14 4.75 -3.07 -3.09
C LEU A 14 6.04 -2.28 -2.81
N ALA A 15 7.01 -2.84 -2.09
CA ALA A 15 8.29 -2.18 -1.82
C ALA A 15 9.07 -1.88 -3.11
N LEU A 16 9.08 -2.83 -4.06
CA LEU A 16 9.68 -2.63 -5.38
C LEU A 16 9.00 -1.51 -6.18
N ILE A 17 7.66 -1.43 -6.14
CA ILE A 17 6.92 -0.36 -6.82
C ILE A 17 7.12 0.99 -6.13
N ALA A 18 7.12 1.01 -4.80
CA ALA A 18 7.31 2.21 -4.01
C ALA A 18 8.67 2.86 -4.28
N ALA A 19 9.72 2.04 -4.41
CA ALA A 19 11.06 2.49 -4.80
C ALA A 19 11.07 3.20 -6.17
N LYS A 20 10.27 2.75 -7.14
CA LYS A 20 10.16 3.36 -8.48
C LYS A 20 9.32 4.64 -8.51
N THR A 21 8.36 4.75 -7.59
CA THR A 21 7.38 5.86 -7.55
C THR A 21 7.75 6.95 -6.53
N GLY A 22 8.84 6.77 -5.78
CA GLY A 22 9.23 7.68 -4.70
C GLY A 22 8.22 7.69 -3.55
N SER A 23 7.55 6.56 -3.33
CA SER A 23 6.63 6.34 -2.21
C SER A 23 7.35 5.63 -1.07
N LYS A 24 6.95 5.89 0.17
CA LYS A 24 7.46 5.18 1.34
C LYS A 24 6.48 4.10 1.78
N ILE A 25 6.97 2.90 2.04
CA ILE A 25 6.19 1.82 2.64
C ILE A 25 6.62 1.64 4.09
N GLU A 26 5.63 1.48 4.96
CA GLU A 26 5.82 1.18 6.37
C GLU A 26 4.92 0.00 6.75
N VAL A 27 5.53 -1.03 7.32
CA VAL A 27 4.81 -2.18 7.88
C VAL A 27 4.64 -1.94 9.37
N ILE A 28 3.39 -1.92 9.83
CA ILE A 28 3.05 -1.70 11.23
C ILE A 28 2.47 -2.97 11.86
N SER A 29 2.57 -3.06 13.19
CA SER A 29 1.98 -4.17 13.93
C SER A 29 0.45 -4.01 14.02
N GLY A 30 -0.29 -5.03 13.59
CA GLY A 30 -1.74 -5.10 13.78
C GLY A 30 -2.19 -5.18 15.26
N LYS A 31 -1.27 -5.38 16.20
CA LYS A 31 -1.56 -5.38 17.65
C LYS A 31 -1.53 -3.99 18.28
N ALA A 32 -0.98 -3.00 17.60
CA ALA A 32 -0.99 -1.61 18.07
C ALA A 32 -2.35 -0.97 17.81
N GLU A 33 -2.74 0.01 18.64
CA GLU A 33 -4.02 0.73 18.50
C GLU A 33 -4.20 1.29 17.07
N HIS A 34 -3.17 1.92 16.53
CA HIS A 34 -3.16 2.43 15.15
C HIS A 34 -3.30 1.32 14.09
N GLY A 35 -2.72 0.14 14.35
CA GLY A 35 -2.86 -1.03 13.48
C GLY A 35 -4.28 -1.58 13.46
N MET A 36 -4.95 -1.58 14.62
CA MET A 36 -6.37 -1.97 14.69
C MET A 36 -7.27 -0.98 13.97
N MET A 37 -6.99 0.33 14.01
CA MET A 37 -7.76 1.32 13.25
C MET A 37 -7.71 1.07 11.74
N LEU A 38 -6.56 0.64 11.21
CA LEU A 38 -6.36 0.30 9.80
C LEU A 38 -7.08 -1.00 9.36
N SER A 39 -7.53 -1.83 10.29
CA SER A 39 -8.28 -3.05 9.95
C SER A 39 -9.60 -2.75 9.21
N SER A 40 -10.26 -1.64 9.57
CA SER A 40 -11.47 -1.17 8.89
C SER A 40 -11.25 -0.77 7.42
N LEU A 41 -10.01 -0.50 7.03
CA LEU A 41 -9.58 -0.14 5.68
C LEU A 41 -9.04 -1.34 4.88
N GLY A 42 -9.15 -2.56 5.42
CA GLY A 42 -8.63 -3.76 4.77
C GLY A 42 -7.14 -4.01 5.01
N ASN A 43 -6.57 -3.43 6.08
CA ASN A 43 -5.17 -3.57 6.51
C ASN A 43 -4.11 -2.95 5.57
N ILE A 44 -4.51 -2.36 4.44
CA ILE A 44 -3.63 -1.66 3.51
C ILE A 44 -4.22 -0.28 3.23
N GLY A 45 -3.43 0.76 3.42
CA GLY A 45 -3.84 2.15 3.18
C GLY A 45 -2.68 2.98 2.66
N ALA A 46 -3.00 4.16 2.12
CA ALA A 46 -2.00 5.10 1.62
C ALA A 46 -2.33 6.53 2.09
N ILE A 47 -1.29 7.24 2.48
CA ILE A 47 -1.36 8.69 2.73
C ILE A 47 -0.94 9.39 1.45
N LEU A 48 -1.88 10.10 0.83
CA LEU A 48 -1.63 10.81 -0.43
C LEU A 48 -1.11 12.21 -0.15
N ARG A 49 -0.06 12.61 -0.87
CA ARG A 49 0.51 13.98 -0.79
C ARG A 49 -0.46 15.05 -1.29
N TYR A 50 -1.34 14.69 -2.22
CA TYR A 50 -2.31 15.59 -2.83
C TYR A 50 -3.68 14.90 -2.88
N ASN A 51 -4.74 15.71 -2.86
CA ASN A 51 -6.09 15.21 -3.03
C ASN A 51 -6.29 14.78 -4.50
N PRO A 52 -6.52 13.48 -4.78
CA PRO A 52 -6.70 12.99 -6.15
C PRO A 52 -7.97 13.56 -6.81
N GLY A 53 -8.94 14.03 -6.03
CA GLY A 53 -10.14 14.71 -6.52
C GLY A 53 -9.94 16.18 -6.90
N HIS A 54 -8.73 16.74 -6.73
CA HIS A 54 -8.45 18.15 -7.04
C HIS A 54 -8.19 18.40 -8.54
N SER A 55 -7.87 17.37 -9.33
CA SER A 55 -7.51 17.51 -10.75
C SER A 55 -8.67 17.30 -11.74
N ALA A 56 -9.92 17.37 -11.29
CA ALA A 56 -11.08 17.24 -12.18
C ALA A 56 -12.27 18.09 -11.70
N ARG A 57 -12.11 19.42 -11.71
CA ARG A 57 -13.19 20.38 -11.86
C ARG A 57 -12.73 21.58 -12.66
#